data_AF-A0ABD0M6G7-F1
#
_entry.id   AF-A0ABD0M6G7-F1
#
_cell.length_a   1.000
_cell.length_b   1.000
_cell.length_c   1.000
_cell.angle_alpha   90.00
_cell.angle_beta   90.00
_cell.angle_gamma   90.00
#
_symmetry.space_group_name_H-M   'P 1'
#
loop_
_entity.id
_entity.type
_entity.pdbx_description
1 polymer ?
#
loop_
_entity_poly.entity_id
_entity_poly.type
_entity_poly.pdbx_seq_one_letter_code
_entity_poly.pdbx_strand_id
1 'polypeptide(L)'
;MQEIWRMLSRTCSLCSVPARMWKLLCLLAVVYVRVPGVEGHGRLWDPPSRSTMWRRGFDTPHNYDDNQLFCGGFSVQWNKYGGKCGLCGDPWPGPRDNEPGGKYATGMISKKYSAGQVIQVTVQLTANHKGWFEFRLCEHNNPFTNITQECLDKHLLVLDDTGETRYKVIGPDVIDYSVKENIKINLRLPQGLACAACVLQWKYNAGNSWGKDPDTGAEGIGFGPQEQFYGCADVAIGREDVKVGVVPEKFPWYVPESESEWRYGIAYVFGDTASISAAACLKCSELLPVVGAAVLASLVMRFV
;
A
#
# COMPACT_ATOMS: atom_id res chain seq x y z
N MET A 1 -23.78 58.25 33.32
CA MET A 1 -24.89 57.32 33.02
C MET A 1 -26.12 58.09 32.51
N GLN A 2 -26.02 58.76 31.35
CA GLN A 2 -27.18 59.36 30.66
C GLN A 2 -26.90 59.78 29.19
N GLU A 3 -25.65 59.73 28.72
CA GLU A 3 -25.28 60.16 27.36
C GLU A 3 -25.03 59.01 26.34
N ILE A 4 -24.94 57.75 26.76
CA ILE A 4 -24.57 56.64 25.83
C ILE A 4 -25.81 56.00 25.15
N TRP A 5 -27.03 56.22 25.67
CA TRP A 5 -28.26 55.63 25.13
C TRP A 5 -28.87 56.40 23.93
N ARG A 6 -28.30 57.53 23.51
CA ARG A 6 -28.80 58.33 22.37
C ARG A 6 -28.15 58.03 21.02
N MET A 7 -27.15 57.13 20.96
CA MET A 7 -26.54 56.71 19.69
C MET A 7 -27.13 55.41 19.09
N LEU A 8 -28.08 54.75 19.76
CA LEU A 8 -28.64 53.46 19.31
C LEU A 8 -29.94 53.57 18.49
N SER A 9 -30.40 54.76 18.08
CA SER A 9 -31.68 54.90 17.35
C SER A 9 -31.60 55.62 16.00
N ARG A 10 -30.40 55.73 15.39
CA ARG A 10 -30.31 56.15 13.98
C ARG A 10 -30.49 54.95 13.07
N THR A 11 -31.76 54.71 12.73
CA THR A 11 -32.25 53.86 11.65
C THR A 11 -31.45 54.06 10.36
N CYS A 12 -30.71 53.04 9.95
CA CYS A 12 -30.15 52.94 8.62
C CYS A 12 -31.27 52.45 7.68
N SER A 13 -31.90 53.38 6.94
CA SER A 13 -33.01 53.13 6.02
C SER A 13 -32.57 52.60 4.66
N LEU A 14 -31.54 51.76 4.62
CA LEU A 14 -31.08 51.11 3.38
C LEU A 14 -30.89 49.62 3.66
N CYS A 15 -31.65 48.81 2.93
CA CYS A 15 -31.77 47.34 2.99
C CYS A 15 -32.67 46.74 4.09
N SER A 16 -33.96 47.09 4.07
CA SER A 16 -35.02 46.18 4.52
C SER A 16 -35.15 45.00 3.53
N VAL A 17 -34.22 44.04 3.62
CA VAL A 17 -34.31 42.75 2.92
C VAL A 17 -35.64 42.09 3.36
N PRO A 18 -36.59 41.82 2.45
CA PRO A 18 -37.86 41.21 2.83
C PRO A 18 -37.61 39.90 3.59
N ALA A 19 -38.39 39.59 4.63
CA ALA A 19 -38.17 38.40 5.46
C ALA A 19 -38.10 37.08 4.63
N ARG A 20 -38.71 37.05 3.43
CA ARG A 20 -38.60 35.94 2.47
C ARG A 20 -37.20 35.80 1.86
N MET A 21 -36.51 36.91 1.63
CA MET A 21 -35.16 36.97 1.08
C MET A 21 -34.10 36.57 2.12
N TRP A 22 -34.35 36.84 3.41
CA TRP A 22 -33.54 36.32 4.52
C TRP A 22 -33.64 34.79 4.63
N LYS A 23 -34.84 34.22 4.46
CA LYS A 23 -35.04 32.76 4.42
C LYS A 23 -34.30 32.11 3.24
N LEU A 24 -34.31 32.75 2.07
CA LEU A 24 -33.58 32.25 0.90
C LEU A 24 -32.06 32.33 1.09
N LEU A 25 -31.56 33.42 1.67
CA LEU A 25 -30.13 33.58 2.00
C LEU A 25 -29.67 32.60 3.08
N CYS A 26 -30.49 32.35 4.12
CA CYS A 26 -30.21 31.31 5.11
C CYS A 26 -30.26 29.90 4.50
N LEU A 27 -31.20 29.61 3.60
CA LEU A 27 -31.25 28.32 2.88
C LEU A 27 -30.03 28.14 1.98
N LEU A 28 -29.62 29.17 1.24
CA LEU A 28 -28.41 29.14 0.40
C LEU A 28 -27.12 29.05 1.24
N ALA A 29 -27.07 29.70 2.41
CA ALA A 29 -25.95 29.59 3.35
C ALA A 29 -25.88 28.20 4.00
N VAL A 30 -27.01 27.56 4.30
CA VAL A 30 -27.07 26.16 4.78
C VAL A 30 -26.66 25.18 3.67
N VAL A 31 -27.01 25.45 2.41
CA VAL A 31 -26.56 24.66 1.25
C VAL A 31 -25.06 24.89 0.94
N TYR A 32 -24.49 26.03 1.32
CA TYR A 32 -23.06 26.33 1.16
C TYR A 32 -22.19 25.89 2.35
N VAL A 33 -22.76 25.22 3.36
CA VAL A 33 -21.94 24.44 4.29
C VAL A 33 -21.34 23.31 3.47
N ARG A 34 -20.11 23.53 2.99
CA ARG A 34 -19.23 22.47 2.54
C ARG A 34 -19.18 21.48 3.70
N VAL A 35 -19.89 20.36 3.58
CA VAL A 35 -19.65 19.20 4.44
C VAL A 35 -18.16 18.91 4.22
N PRO A 36 -17.29 19.11 5.22
CA PRO A 36 -15.94 18.60 5.09
C PRO A 36 -16.13 17.10 4.86
N GLY A 37 -15.83 16.63 3.65
CA GLY A 37 -15.66 15.21 3.41
C GLY A 37 -14.65 14.79 4.46
N VAL A 38 -15.08 13.98 5.41
CA VAL A 38 -14.17 13.46 6.43
C VAL A 38 -13.35 12.42 5.69
N GLU A 39 -12.34 12.89 4.98
CA GLU A 39 -11.44 12.03 4.22
C GLU A 39 -10.65 11.26 5.27
N GLY A 40 -10.84 9.93 5.27
CA GLY A 40 -10.05 9.08 6.15
C GLY A 40 -8.61 9.17 5.76
N HIS A 41 -7.73 9.03 6.73
CA HIS A 41 -6.32 9.12 6.42
C HIS A 41 -5.53 8.28 7.39
N GLY A 42 -4.72 7.40 6.84
CA GLY A 42 -3.79 6.60 7.61
C GLY A 42 -2.71 6.01 6.74
N ARG A 43 -1.58 5.68 7.36
CA ARG A 43 -0.44 5.07 6.69
C ARG A 43 0.19 4.00 7.56
N LEU A 44 0.72 2.96 6.93
CA LEU A 44 1.61 2.01 7.59
C LEU A 44 2.95 2.70 7.82
N TRP A 45 3.21 3.05 9.08
CA TRP A 45 4.32 3.91 9.49
C TRP A 45 5.60 3.12 9.77
N ASP A 46 5.46 1.92 10.34
CA ASP A 46 6.57 1.02 10.65
C ASP A 46 6.11 -0.45 10.58
N PRO A 47 6.75 -1.33 9.77
CA PRO A 47 7.74 -0.98 8.75
C PRO A 47 7.11 0.00 7.75
N PRO A 48 7.82 1.05 7.29
CA PRO A 48 7.19 2.03 6.42
C PRO A 48 6.73 1.39 5.11
N SER A 49 5.50 1.70 4.71
CA SER A 49 5.04 1.36 3.37
C SER A 49 5.85 2.10 2.30
N ARG A 50 5.84 1.60 1.07
CA ARG A 50 6.48 2.18 -0.12
C ARG A 50 6.33 3.70 -0.21
N SER A 51 5.10 4.21 -0.13
CA SER A 51 4.82 5.66 -0.12
C SER A 51 5.29 6.41 1.13
N THR A 52 5.50 5.73 2.26
CA THR A 52 5.91 6.33 3.54
C THR A 52 7.44 6.32 3.75
N MET A 53 8.18 5.52 2.98
CA MET A 53 9.63 5.31 3.16
C MET A 53 10.42 6.63 3.24
N TRP A 54 10.13 7.61 2.38
CA TRP A 54 10.81 8.90 2.39
C TRP A 54 10.71 9.66 3.72
N ARG A 55 9.57 9.53 4.43
CA ARG A 55 9.39 10.14 5.77
C ARG A 55 10.24 9.47 6.84
N ARG A 56 10.79 8.29 6.53
CA ARG A 56 11.64 7.48 7.42
C ARG A 56 13.11 7.54 7.03
N GLY A 57 13.50 8.48 6.15
CA GLY A 57 14.89 8.75 5.80
C GLY A 57 15.45 7.87 4.68
N PHE A 58 14.60 7.10 4.00
CA PHE A 58 15.01 6.33 2.82
C PHE A 58 15.03 7.23 1.58
N ASP A 59 16.01 7.03 0.71
CA ASP A 59 16.08 7.71 -0.59
C ASP A 59 15.07 7.09 -1.57
N THR A 60 13.83 7.55 -1.45
CA THR A 60 12.68 7.09 -2.24
C THR A 60 11.85 8.29 -2.69
N PRO A 61 11.12 8.21 -3.82
CA PRO A 61 10.30 9.32 -4.27
C PRO A 61 9.29 9.75 -3.22
N HIS A 62 9.16 11.06 -3.02
CA HIS A 62 8.25 11.61 -2.03
C HIS A 62 6.79 11.44 -2.47
N ASN A 63 5.98 10.84 -1.60
CA ASN A 63 4.53 10.90 -1.67
C ASN A 63 4.02 11.71 -0.47
N TYR A 64 3.58 12.95 -0.70
CA TYR A 64 3.05 13.80 0.36
C TYR A 64 1.68 13.34 0.86
N ASP A 65 0.96 12.58 0.03
CA ASP A 65 -0.36 12.00 0.27
C ASP A 65 -0.24 10.49 0.60
N ASP A 66 0.87 10.07 1.22
CA ASP A 66 1.14 8.69 1.64
C ASP A 66 0.16 8.12 2.68
N ASN A 67 -0.73 8.95 3.22
CA ASN A 67 -1.88 8.55 4.04
C ASN A 67 -3.21 8.42 3.26
N GLN A 68 -3.21 8.60 1.93
CA GLN A 68 -4.38 8.55 1.04
C GLN A 68 -4.30 7.36 0.06
N LEU A 69 -3.73 6.23 0.48
CA LEU A 69 -3.75 5.00 -0.33
C LEU A 69 -5.08 4.28 -0.19
N PHE A 70 -6.14 4.98 -0.60
CA PHE A 70 -7.56 4.70 -0.36
C PHE A 70 -8.35 4.20 -1.57
N CYS A 71 -7.69 3.48 -2.48
CA CYS A 71 -8.32 2.91 -3.68
C CYS A 71 -8.93 3.95 -4.63
N GLY A 72 -8.45 5.20 -4.58
CA GLY A 72 -9.01 6.34 -5.31
C GLY A 72 -10.27 6.95 -4.68
N GLY A 73 -10.59 6.57 -3.44
CA GLY A 73 -11.73 7.04 -2.68
C GLY A 73 -12.96 6.15 -2.83
N PHE A 74 -13.88 6.25 -1.85
CA PHE A 74 -15.06 5.39 -1.71
C PHE A 74 -15.87 5.22 -3.01
N SER A 75 -16.20 6.32 -3.68
CA SER A 75 -17.06 6.30 -4.87
C SER A 75 -16.36 5.63 -6.07
N VAL A 76 -15.06 5.79 -6.21
CA VAL A 76 -14.28 5.09 -7.23
C VAL A 76 -14.32 3.60 -6.94
N GLN A 77 -13.90 3.20 -5.74
CA GLN A 77 -13.84 1.79 -5.35
C GLN A 77 -15.20 1.10 -5.50
N TRP A 78 -16.22 1.58 -4.79
CA TRP A 78 -17.49 0.85 -4.64
C TRP A 78 -18.49 1.13 -5.75
N ASN A 79 -18.75 2.41 -6.06
CA ASN A 79 -19.82 2.76 -6.99
C ASN A 79 -19.42 2.53 -8.45
N LYS A 80 -18.14 2.69 -8.80
CA LYS A 80 -17.66 2.55 -10.19
C LYS A 80 -17.01 1.20 -10.49
N TYR A 81 -16.23 0.68 -9.54
CA TYR A 81 -15.40 -0.50 -9.77
C TYR A 81 -15.76 -1.71 -8.89
N GLY A 82 -16.93 -1.71 -8.25
CA GLY A 82 -17.49 -2.89 -7.60
C GLY A 82 -16.64 -3.40 -6.43
N GLY A 83 -16.03 -2.49 -5.67
CA GLY A 83 -15.19 -2.80 -4.51
C GLY A 83 -13.72 -3.05 -4.83
N LYS A 84 -13.33 -3.08 -6.11
CA LYS A 84 -11.96 -3.40 -6.51
C LYS A 84 -10.98 -2.29 -6.11
N CYS A 85 -9.79 -2.70 -5.69
CA CYS A 85 -8.69 -1.85 -5.26
C CYS A 85 -7.35 -2.45 -5.71
N GLY A 86 -6.32 -1.63 -5.87
CA GLY A 86 -4.94 -2.15 -6.00
C GLY A 86 -4.50 -2.85 -4.72
N LEU A 87 -3.56 -3.79 -4.86
CA LEU A 87 -3.04 -4.55 -3.73
C LEU A 87 -2.37 -3.63 -2.70
N CYS A 88 -1.85 -2.48 -3.14
CA CYS A 88 -1.17 -1.53 -2.29
C CYS A 88 -1.92 -0.19 -2.14
N GLY A 89 -3.23 -0.17 -2.43
CA GLY A 89 -4.10 0.99 -2.18
C GLY A 89 -4.24 1.98 -3.31
N ASP A 90 -3.59 1.72 -4.45
CA ASP A 90 -3.79 2.50 -5.67
C ASP A 90 -5.23 2.31 -6.21
N PRO A 91 -5.80 3.33 -6.89
CA PRO A 91 -7.10 3.19 -7.55
C PRO A 91 -7.10 2.00 -8.51
N TRP A 92 -8.23 1.29 -8.56
CA TRP A 92 -8.41 0.21 -9.54
C TRP A 92 -8.15 0.65 -10.98
N PRO A 93 -8.69 1.78 -11.45
CA PRO A 93 -8.26 2.37 -12.72
C PRO A 93 -6.96 3.17 -12.55
N GLY A 94 -6.13 3.17 -13.59
CA GLY A 94 -4.94 4.03 -13.66
C GLY A 94 -3.65 3.33 -13.25
N PRO A 95 -2.57 4.12 -13.05
CA PRO A 95 -1.26 3.57 -12.72
C PRO A 95 -1.25 2.97 -11.31
N ARG A 96 -0.49 1.88 -11.14
CA ARG A 96 -0.26 1.22 -9.85
C ARG A 96 1.04 1.71 -9.25
N ASP A 97 1.06 2.95 -8.77
CA ASP A 97 2.28 3.61 -8.34
C ASP A 97 2.95 2.93 -7.13
N ASN A 98 2.17 2.22 -6.29
CA ASN A 98 2.66 1.49 -5.14
C ASN A 98 2.88 -0.01 -5.42
N GLU A 99 2.71 -0.48 -6.66
CA GLU A 99 2.99 -1.85 -7.07
C GLU A 99 4.23 -1.91 -7.99
N PRO A 100 4.90 -3.06 -8.13
CA PRO A 100 6.10 -3.19 -8.97
C PRO A 100 5.99 -2.58 -10.36
N GLY A 101 6.99 -1.76 -10.72
CA GLY A 101 6.98 -0.92 -11.92
C GLY A 101 6.40 0.48 -11.70
N GLY A 102 5.70 0.70 -10.59
CA GLY A 102 5.20 1.98 -10.13
C GLY A 102 6.26 2.86 -9.47
N LYS A 103 5.94 4.15 -9.34
CA LYS A 103 6.85 5.20 -8.85
C LYS A 103 7.41 4.93 -7.44
N TYR A 104 6.60 4.39 -6.53
CA TYR A 104 6.96 4.20 -5.12
C TYR A 104 7.44 2.77 -4.83
N ALA A 105 7.24 1.82 -5.73
CA ALA A 105 7.77 0.46 -5.64
C ALA A 105 9.24 0.39 -6.10
N THR A 106 10.13 1.05 -5.35
CA THR A 106 11.57 1.13 -5.66
C THR A 106 12.31 -0.21 -5.51
N GLY A 107 11.67 -1.15 -4.80
CA GLY A 107 12.21 -2.46 -4.42
C GLY A 107 13.18 -2.44 -3.25
N MET A 108 13.34 -1.29 -2.60
CA MET A 108 14.16 -1.13 -1.40
C MET A 108 13.52 -1.84 -0.20
N ILE A 109 14.31 -2.67 0.49
CA ILE A 109 13.85 -3.36 1.70
C ILE A 109 13.85 -2.38 2.89
N SER A 110 12.69 -2.20 3.51
CA SER A 110 12.50 -1.22 4.59
C SER A 110 12.81 -1.76 5.97
N LYS A 111 12.71 -3.09 6.17
CA LYS A 111 12.97 -3.72 7.48
C LYS A 111 13.36 -5.19 7.36
N LYS A 112 14.02 -5.70 8.40
CA LYS A 112 14.40 -7.11 8.54
C LYS A 112 13.83 -7.70 9.83
N TYR A 113 13.43 -8.97 9.75
CA TYR A 113 12.90 -9.75 10.85
C TYR A 113 13.46 -11.17 10.84
N SER A 114 13.32 -11.86 11.97
CA SER A 114 13.55 -13.30 12.06
C SER A 114 12.27 -14.09 11.78
N ALA A 115 12.40 -15.30 11.27
CA ALA A 115 11.26 -16.21 11.10
C ALA A 115 10.58 -16.47 12.45
N GLY A 116 9.24 -16.48 12.49
CA GLY A 116 8.47 -16.66 13.72
C GLY A 116 8.52 -15.50 14.73
N GLN A 117 9.19 -14.38 14.40
CA GLN A 117 9.31 -13.24 15.31
C GLN A 117 7.95 -12.58 15.58
N VAL A 118 7.71 -12.18 16.83
CA VAL A 118 6.68 -11.19 17.18
C VAL A 118 7.19 -9.80 16.82
N ILE A 119 6.55 -9.15 15.86
CA ILE A 119 6.93 -7.82 15.37
C ILE A 119 5.94 -6.78 15.89
N GLN A 120 6.45 -5.60 16.28
CA GLN A 120 5.60 -4.45 16.52
C GLN A 120 5.50 -3.64 15.22
N VAL A 121 4.29 -3.53 14.68
CA VAL A 121 3.96 -2.61 13.60
C VAL A 121 3.36 -1.33 14.16
N THR A 122 3.55 -0.22 13.47
CA THR A 122 2.92 1.06 13.80
C THR A 122 2.09 1.53 12.62
N VAL A 123 0.82 1.81 12.87
CA VAL A 123 -0.08 2.49 11.94
C VAL A 123 -0.27 3.91 12.45
N GLN A 124 -0.06 4.90 11.59
CA GLN A 124 -0.37 6.29 11.92
C GLN A 124 -1.71 6.67 11.29
N LEU A 125 -2.70 7.01 12.11
CA LEU A 125 -3.93 7.63 11.65
C LEU A 125 -3.81 9.14 11.78
N THR A 126 -4.20 9.86 10.74
CA THR A 126 -4.39 11.33 10.80
C THR A 126 -5.87 11.70 10.85
N ALA A 127 -6.76 10.76 10.51
CA ALA A 127 -8.18 10.80 10.83
C ALA A 127 -8.64 9.38 11.15
N ASN A 128 -9.27 9.17 12.31
CA ASN A 128 -9.72 7.84 12.74
C ASN A 128 -11.21 7.66 12.41
N HIS A 129 -11.49 6.70 11.52
CA HIS A 129 -12.82 6.39 11.02
C HIS A 129 -13.39 5.10 11.60
N LYS A 130 -12.93 4.69 12.79
CA LYS A 130 -13.31 3.44 13.46
C LYS A 130 -13.04 2.22 12.57
N GLY A 131 -13.70 1.09 12.79
CA GLY A 131 -13.55 -0.10 11.95
C GLY A 131 -12.41 -1.00 12.41
N TRP A 132 -11.58 -1.49 11.49
CA TRP A 132 -10.54 -2.46 11.83
C TRP A 132 -9.33 -2.45 10.90
N PHE A 133 -8.18 -2.82 11.45
CA PHE A 133 -6.99 -3.15 10.68
C PHE A 133 -6.82 -4.65 10.52
N GLU A 134 -6.22 -5.04 9.40
CA GLU A 134 -5.88 -6.42 9.07
C GLU A 134 -4.53 -6.42 8.37
N PHE A 135 -3.73 -7.45 8.62
CA PHE A 135 -2.37 -7.55 8.12
C PHE A 135 -2.17 -8.86 7.39
N ARG A 136 -1.64 -8.79 6.17
CA ARG A 136 -1.29 -9.96 5.37
C ARG A 136 0.18 -9.93 4.99
N LEU A 137 0.73 -11.09 4.73
CA LEU A 137 2.11 -11.24 4.30
C LEU A 137 2.18 -12.14 3.07
N CYS A 138 2.83 -11.66 2.02
CA CYS A 138 3.15 -12.49 0.86
C CYS A 138 4.61 -12.91 0.92
N GLU A 139 4.86 -14.22 0.90
CA GLU A 139 6.21 -14.76 0.74
C GLU A 139 6.70 -14.45 -0.66
N HIS A 140 7.67 -13.55 -0.76
CA HIS A 140 8.13 -13.04 -2.04
C HIS A 140 9.62 -12.73 -2.01
N ASN A 141 10.29 -12.99 -3.13
CA ASN A 141 11.75 -12.89 -3.23
C ASN A 141 12.24 -11.91 -4.30
N ASN A 142 11.34 -11.34 -5.10
CA ASN A 142 11.71 -10.41 -6.17
C ASN A 142 10.88 -9.12 -6.09
N PRO A 143 11.38 -8.04 -5.48
CA PRO A 143 10.59 -6.83 -5.26
C PRO A 143 10.16 -6.09 -6.54
N PHE A 144 10.64 -6.52 -7.72
CA PHE A 144 10.31 -5.95 -9.02
C PHE A 144 9.22 -6.73 -9.77
N THR A 145 8.64 -7.78 -9.17
CA THR A 145 7.54 -8.55 -9.76
C THR A 145 6.27 -8.46 -8.92
N ASN A 146 5.12 -8.42 -9.59
CA ASN A 146 3.84 -8.32 -8.91
C ASN A 146 3.57 -9.54 -8.02
N ILE A 147 3.08 -9.25 -6.81
CA ILE A 147 2.44 -10.22 -5.95
C ILE A 147 0.96 -10.39 -6.35
N THR A 148 0.29 -11.38 -5.78
CA THR A 148 -1.15 -11.58 -5.98
C THR A 148 -1.91 -11.57 -4.66
N GLN A 149 -3.23 -11.40 -4.72
CA GLN A 149 -4.07 -11.49 -3.53
C GLN A 149 -4.00 -12.89 -2.91
N GLU A 150 -3.94 -13.93 -3.73
CA GLU A 150 -3.80 -15.32 -3.27
C GLU A 150 -2.50 -15.53 -2.50
N CYS A 151 -1.41 -14.84 -2.86
CA CYS A 151 -0.17 -14.89 -2.10
C CYS A 151 -0.33 -14.28 -0.70
N LEU A 152 -0.97 -13.11 -0.62
CA LEU A 152 -1.24 -12.42 0.64
C LEU A 152 -2.16 -13.24 1.55
N ASP A 153 -3.17 -13.88 0.97
CA ASP A 153 -4.17 -14.67 1.70
C ASP A 153 -3.58 -15.96 2.32
N LYS A 154 -2.42 -16.43 1.86
CA LYS A 154 -1.69 -17.54 2.51
C LYS A 154 -1.28 -17.22 3.94
N HIS A 155 -1.00 -15.94 4.24
CA HIS A 155 -0.56 -15.51 5.57
C HIS A 155 -1.32 -14.28 6.04
N LEU A 156 -2.59 -14.49 6.40
CA LEU A 156 -3.32 -13.58 7.27
C LEU A 156 -2.68 -13.62 8.67
N LEU A 157 -2.05 -12.51 9.08
CA LEU A 157 -1.32 -12.45 10.34
C LEU A 157 -2.28 -12.28 11.51
N VAL A 158 -1.90 -12.85 12.65
CA VAL A 158 -2.65 -12.77 13.90
C VAL A 158 -2.02 -11.77 14.84
N LEU A 159 -2.85 -11.12 15.65
CA LEU A 159 -2.47 -10.35 16.81
C LEU A 159 -1.81 -11.29 17.83
N ASP A 160 -0.68 -10.88 18.38
CA ASP A 160 0.08 -11.73 19.31
C ASP A 160 -0.66 -11.96 20.64
N ASP A 161 -1.35 -10.92 21.13
CA ASP A 161 -2.06 -10.90 22.41
C ASP A 161 -3.38 -11.68 22.38
N THR A 162 -4.20 -11.48 21.36
CA THR A 162 -5.55 -12.07 21.28
C THR A 162 -5.63 -13.30 20.37
N GLY A 163 -4.70 -13.46 19.43
CA GLY A 163 -4.80 -14.46 18.36
C GLY A 163 -5.87 -14.13 17.31
N GLU A 164 -6.57 -12.99 17.41
CA GLU A 164 -7.50 -12.53 16.37
C GLU A 164 -6.73 -12.04 15.13
N THR A 165 -7.42 -11.92 14.00
CA THR A 165 -6.83 -11.42 12.74
C THR A 165 -7.12 -9.95 12.48
N ARG A 166 -8.00 -9.33 13.29
CA ARG A 166 -8.45 -7.95 13.12
C ARG A 166 -8.22 -7.14 14.38
N TYR A 167 -7.45 -6.07 14.25
CA TYR A 167 -7.33 -5.08 15.31
C TYR A 167 -8.50 -4.10 15.22
N LYS A 168 -9.34 -4.04 16.25
CA LYS A 168 -10.47 -3.12 16.28
C LYS A 168 -9.98 -1.70 16.52
N VAL A 169 -10.27 -0.81 15.57
CA VAL A 169 -10.01 0.62 15.72
C VAL A 169 -11.22 1.21 16.44
N ILE A 170 -11.10 1.27 17.76
CA ILE A 170 -12.11 1.87 18.64
C ILE A 170 -11.65 3.30 18.91
N GLY A 171 -12.53 4.29 18.78
CA GLY A 171 -12.20 5.67 19.11
C GLY A 171 -13.42 6.42 19.67
N PRO A 172 -13.21 7.43 20.54
CA PRO A 172 -14.27 8.37 20.90
C PRO A 172 -14.73 9.12 19.65
N ASP A 173 -16.00 9.53 19.61
CA ASP A 173 -16.62 10.26 18.48
C ASP A 173 -15.97 11.63 18.19
N VAL A 174 -15.07 12.09 19.07
CA VAL A 174 -14.39 13.39 18.98
C VAL A 174 -12.90 13.14 18.77
N ILE A 175 -12.50 13.10 17.52
CA ILE A 175 -11.09 13.20 17.14
C ILE A 175 -10.83 14.66 16.86
N ASP A 176 -9.99 15.26 17.69
CA ASP A 176 -9.27 16.45 17.29
C ASP A 176 -8.42 16.07 16.06
N TYR A 177 -8.85 16.50 14.87
CA TYR A 177 -8.18 16.26 13.60
C TYR A 177 -6.72 16.77 13.55
N SER A 178 -6.25 17.46 14.61
CA SER A 178 -4.85 17.84 14.78
C SER A 178 -3.96 16.77 15.43
N VAL A 179 -4.53 15.75 16.08
CA VAL A 179 -3.77 14.72 16.80
C VAL A 179 -3.54 13.50 15.91
N LYS A 180 -2.29 13.31 15.48
CA LYS A 180 -1.85 12.08 14.81
C LYS A 180 -1.73 10.97 15.83
N GLU A 181 -2.48 9.89 15.65
CA GLU A 181 -2.45 8.73 16.53
C GLU A 181 -1.52 7.66 15.94
N ASN A 182 -0.47 7.29 16.68
CA ASN A 182 0.41 6.18 16.32
C ASN A 182 -0.04 4.93 17.08
N ILE A 183 -0.79 4.07 16.40
CA ILE A 183 -1.32 2.82 16.95
C ILE A 183 -0.26 1.73 16.77
N LYS A 184 0.20 1.15 17.87
CA LYS A 184 1.21 0.09 17.90
C LYS A 184 0.54 -1.27 18.10
N ILE A 185 0.87 -2.23 17.24
CA ILE A 185 0.21 -3.53 17.18
C ILE A 185 1.28 -4.61 17.10
N ASN A 186 1.17 -5.65 17.94
CA ASN A 186 2.09 -6.78 17.91
C ASN A 186 1.50 -7.90 17.04
N LEU A 187 2.25 -8.34 16.03
CA LEU A 187 1.86 -9.39 15.08
C LEU A 187 2.84 -10.56 15.16
N ARG A 188 2.32 -11.78 15.02
CA ARG A 188 3.16 -12.98 14.89
C ARG A 188 3.47 -13.26 13.42
N LEU A 189 4.76 -13.29 13.07
CA LEU A 189 5.21 -13.80 11.78
C LEU A 189 5.11 -15.34 11.74
N PRO A 190 4.87 -15.95 10.57
CA PRO A 190 4.85 -17.41 10.45
C PRO A 190 6.19 -18.05 10.79
N GLN A 191 6.17 -19.23 11.43
CA GLN A 191 7.37 -20.01 11.70
C GLN A 191 7.95 -20.58 10.41
N GLY A 192 9.28 -20.65 10.31
CA GLY A 192 9.99 -21.22 9.16
C GLY A 192 9.93 -20.40 7.87
N LEU A 193 9.20 -19.28 7.85
CA LEU A 193 9.11 -18.40 6.68
C LEU A 193 10.43 -17.67 6.44
N ALA A 194 10.93 -17.72 5.21
CA ALA A 194 12.13 -17.00 4.81
C ALA A 194 11.95 -16.35 3.43
N CYS A 195 12.23 -15.06 3.33
CA CYS A 195 12.02 -14.30 2.10
C CYS A 195 12.94 -13.09 2.04
N ALA A 196 13.43 -12.78 0.84
CA ALA A 196 14.32 -11.64 0.61
C ALA A 196 13.55 -10.32 0.46
N ALA A 197 12.29 -10.38 0.03
CA ALA A 197 11.47 -9.23 -0.30
C ALA A 197 9.97 -9.53 -0.08
N CYS A 198 9.64 -10.06 1.10
CA CYS A 198 8.24 -10.23 1.49
C CYS A 198 7.49 -8.90 1.41
N VAL A 199 6.20 -8.99 1.07
CA VAL A 199 5.32 -7.83 1.11
C VAL A 199 4.39 -7.96 2.31
N LEU A 200 4.57 -7.08 3.30
CA LEU A 200 3.63 -6.89 4.40
C LEU A 200 2.56 -5.87 3.96
N GLN A 201 1.32 -6.32 3.81
CA GLN A 201 0.18 -5.48 3.50
C GLN A 201 -0.57 -5.14 4.79
N TRP A 202 -0.69 -3.86 5.08
CA TRP A 202 -1.70 -3.35 5.99
C TRP A 202 -2.95 -3.00 5.18
N LYS A 203 -4.11 -3.41 5.69
CA LYS A 203 -5.43 -2.96 5.25
C LYS A 203 -6.14 -2.31 6.42
N TYR A 204 -6.76 -1.17 6.17
CA TYR A 204 -7.70 -0.53 7.06
C TYR A 204 -9.06 -0.49 6.38
N ASN A 205 -10.06 -1.11 7.00
CA ASN A 205 -11.46 -0.96 6.63
C ASN A 205 -12.10 -0.01 7.64
N ALA A 206 -12.46 1.19 7.20
CA ALA A 206 -13.17 2.15 8.03
C ALA A 206 -14.53 1.58 8.50
N GLY A 207 -15.17 2.25 9.45
CA GLY A 207 -16.43 1.81 10.05
C GLY A 207 -17.39 2.94 10.37
N ASN A 208 -17.27 4.08 9.68
CA ASN A 208 -18.06 5.28 9.93
C ASN A 208 -19.21 5.48 8.92
N SER A 209 -19.25 4.72 7.83
CA SER A 209 -20.34 4.83 6.85
C SER A 209 -21.52 3.96 7.25
N TRP A 210 -22.75 4.45 7.06
CA TRP A 210 -23.94 3.63 7.18
C TRP A 210 -24.08 2.73 5.96
N GLY A 211 -24.43 1.47 6.16
CA GLY A 211 -24.72 0.56 5.07
C GLY A 211 -25.54 -0.64 5.52
N LYS A 212 -25.70 -1.56 4.58
CA LYS A 212 -26.39 -2.83 4.78
C LYS A 212 -25.40 -3.98 4.65
N ASP A 213 -25.42 -4.86 5.63
CA ASP A 213 -24.69 -6.12 5.60
C ASP A 213 -25.25 -7.00 4.46
N PRO A 214 -24.41 -7.42 3.51
CA PRO A 214 -24.89 -8.19 2.36
C PRO A 214 -25.37 -9.59 2.73
N ASP A 215 -24.87 -10.16 3.83
CA ASP A 215 -25.14 -11.55 4.21
C ASP A 215 -26.33 -11.66 5.16
N THR A 216 -26.37 -10.79 6.17
CA THR A 216 -27.40 -10.79 7.22
C THR A 216 -28.55 -9.83 6.93
N GLY A 217 -28.35 -8.86 6.04
CA GLY A 217 -29.31 -7.79 5.78
C GLY A 217 -29.43 -6.78 6.92
N ALA A 218 -28.61 -6.89 7.97
CA ALA A 218 -28.55 -5.92 9.06
C ALA A 218 -28.11 -4.55 8.54
N GLU A 219 -28.62 -3.48 9.14
CA GLU A 219 -28.41 -2.12 8.68
C GLU A 219 -27.84 -1.28 9.83
N GLY A 220 -26.85 -0.43 9.53
CA GLY A 220 -26.25 0.43 10.54
C GLY A 220 -24.90 1.01 10.14
N ILE A 221 -24.30 1.74 11.06
CA ILE A 221 -22.94 2.28 10.92
C ILE A 221 -21.92 1.13 10.93
N GLY A 222 -20.99 1.15 9.98
CA GLY A 222 -19.95 0.14 9.81
C GLY A 222 -20.36 -1.08 9.00
N PHE A 223 -21.63 -1.19 8.59
CA PHE A 223 -22.12 -2.26 7.73
C PHE A 223 -21.96 -1.93 6.24
N GLY A 224 -21.90 -2.97 5.41
CA GLY A 224 -21.79 -2.83 3.96
C GLY A 224 -20.46 -2.23 3.50
N PRO A 225 -20.42 -1.62 2.30
CA PRO A 225 -19.23 -0.95 1.76
C PRO A 225 -18.70 0.14 2.70
N GLN A 226 -17.39 0.14 2.94
CA GLN A 226 -16.68 1.13 3.76
C GLN A 226 -15.45 1.64 3.01
N GLU A 227 -14.99 2.84 3.32
CA GLU A 227 -13.71 3.33 2.78
C GLU A 227 -12.57 2.41 3.24
N GLN A 228 -11.63 2.12 2.35
CA GLN A 228 -10.51 1.22 2.62
C GLN A 228 -9.19 1.90 2.31
N PHE A 229 -8.22 1.73 3.20
CA PHE A 229 -6.84 2.20 3.04
C PHE A 229 -5.88 1.04 3.08
N TYR A 230 -4.75 1.19 2.41
CA TYR A 230 -3.75 0.15 2.31
C TYR A 230 -2.33 0.71 2.49
N GLY A 231 -1.39 -0.18 2.78
CA GLY A 231 0.03 0.11 2.71
C GLY A 231 0.83 -1.18 2.57
N CYS A 232 1.65 -1.26 1.52
CA CYS A 232 2.59 -2.36 1.32
C CYS A 232 4.00 -1.94 1.76
N ALA A 233 4.62 -2.72 2.64
CA ALA A 233 6.02 -2.57 3.02
C ALA A 233 6.83 -3.78 2.55
N ASP A 234 7.97 -3.52 1.89
CA ASP A 234 8.91 -4.55 1.47
C ASP A 234 9.87 -4.88 2.63
N VAL A 235 9.82 -6.11 3.12
CA VAL A 235 10.57 -6.56 4.30
C VAL A 235 11.29 -7.88 4.00
N ALA A 236 12.40 -8.13 4.68
CA ALA A 236 13.08 -9.43 4.62
C ALA A 236 12.87 -10.20 5.92
N ILE A 237 12.67 -11.50 5.81
CA ILE A 237 12.44 -12.40 6.95
C ILE A 237 13.41 -13.57 6.83
N GLY A 238 14.15 -13.87 7.91
CA GLY A 238 15.05 -15.02 7.95
C GLY A 238 16.22 -14.97 6.95
N ARG A 239 16.59 -13.77 6.48
CA ARG A 239 17.64 -13.55 5.47
C ARG A 239 18.71 -12.60 5.98
N GLU A 240 19.89 -13.11 6.30
CA GLU A 240 21.01 -12.29 6.80
C GLU A 240 21.68 -11.48 5.70
N ASP A 241 21.69 -12.01 4.47
CA ASP A 241 22.32 -11.43 3.28
C ASP A 241 21.66 -10.15 2.77
N VAL A 242 20.39 -9.92 3.09
CA VAL A 242 19.65 -8.71 2.68
C VAL A 242 20.08 -7.48 3.48
N LYS A 243 20.26 -6.34 2.82
CA LYS A 243 20.57 -5.04 3.45
C LYS A 243 19.35 -4.12 3.41
N VAL A 244 19.01 -3.53 4.56
CA VAL A 244 17.93 -2.52 4.66
C VAL A 244 18.37 -1.23 4.00
N GLY A 245 17.44 -0.57 3.29
CA GLY A 245 17.69 0.72 2.65
C GLY A 245 18.54 0.65 1.38
N VAL A 246 18.85 -0.56 0.92
CA VAL A 246 19.57 -0.80 -0.33
C VAL A 246 18.60 -1.44 -1.31
N VAL A 247 18.53 -0.89 -2.52
CA VAL A 247 17.80 -1.53 -3.62
C VAL A 247 18.59 -2.78 -4.01
N PRO A 248 17.99 -3.99 -3.97
CA PRO A 248 18.65 -5.20 -4.45
C PRO A 248 19.08 -5.00 -5.91
N GLU A 249 20.31 -5.38 -6.23
CA GLU A 249 20.77 -5.34 -7.62
C GLU A 249 19.83 -6.17 -8.48
N LYS A 250 19.36 -5.57 -9.59
CA LYS A 250 18.55 -6.26 -10.62
C LYS A 250 19.43 -7.24 -11.39
N PHE A 251 20.02 -8.24 -10.72
CA PHE A 251 20.81 -9.26 -11.41
C PHE A 251 19.89 -10.20 -12.21
N PRO A 252 20.35 -10.75 -13.35
CA PRO A 252 19.50 -11.49 -14.30
C PRO A 252 19.03 -12.87 -13.82
N TRP A 253 19.30 -13.26 -12.57
CA TRP A 253 19.05 -14.62 -12.07
C TRP A 253 17.76 -14.77 -11.27
N TYR A 254 16.98 -13.70 -11.10
CA TYR A 254 15.63 -13.77 -10.51
C TYR A 254 14.57 -14.04 -11.60
N VAL A 255 14.72 -15.19 -12.26
CA VAL A 255 13.67 -15.75 -13.13
C VAL A 255 12.75 -16.59 -12.23
N PRO A 256 11.42 -16.40 -12.26
CA PRO A 256 10.48 -17.20 -11.49
C PRO A 256 10.63 -18.70 -11.83
N GLU A 257 10.56 -19.56 -10.81
CA GLU A 257 10.70 -21.03 -10.93
C GLU A 257 9.80 -21.64 -12.02
N SER A 258 8.69 -20.99 -12.39
CA SER A 258 7.76 -21.47 -13.41
C SER A 258 8.27 -21.39 -14.85
N GLU A 259 9.40 -20.72 -15.12
CA GLU A 259 10.06 -20.71 -16.44
C GLU A 259 11.40 -21.47 -16.45
N SER A 260 11.69 -22.25 -15.40
CA SER A 260 12.95 -23.00 -15.28
C SER A 260 12.96 -24.31 -16.11
N GLU A 261 12.80 -24.19 -17.43
CA GLU A 261 13.42 -25.18 -18.32
C GLU A 261 14.92 -24.85 -18.39
N TRP A 262 15.69 -25.50 -17.51
CA TRP A 262 17.10 -25.22 -17.24
C TRP A 262 17.97 -24.92 -18.46
N ARG A 263 18.79 -23.86 -18.34
CA ARG A 263 20.11 -23.79 -18.97
C ARG A 263 21.16 -23.54 -17.90
N TYR A 264 21.72 -24.60 -17.33
CA TYR A 264 22.93 -24.45 -16.51
C TYR A 264 24.11 -24.13 -17.43
N GLY A 265 24.87 -23.11 -17.07
CA GLY A 265 26.23 -22.91 -17.55
C GLY A 265 27.14 -22.66 -16.35
N ILE A 266 28.30 -23.31 -16.31
CA ILE A 266 29.32 -22.98 -15.32
C ILE A 266 30.07 -21.77 -15.87
N ALA A 267 29.99 -20.64 -15.17
CA ALA A 267 30.81 -19.48 -15.44
C ALA A 267 32.13 -19.62 -14.67
N TYR A 268 33.25 -19.68 -15.39
CA TYR A 268 34.57 -19.62 -14.77
C TYR A 268 35.08 -18.19 -14.87
N VAL A 269 35.43 -17.60 -13.72
CA VAL A 269 36.03 -16.27 -13.63
C VAL A 269 37.51 -16.46 -13.31
N PHE A 270 38.37 -16.01 -14.22
CA PHE A 270 39.82 -15.96 -14.01
C PHE A 270 40.29 -14.52 -14.23
N GLY A 271 40.59 -13.81 -13.13
CA GLY A 271 40.95 -12.39 -13.17
C GLY A 271 39.82 -11.54 -13.78
N ASP A 272 40.18 -10.65 -14.70
CA ASP A 272 39.24 -9.70 -15.34
C ASP A 272 38.50 -10.28 -16.55
N THR A 273 38.52 -11.60 -16.73
CA THR A 273 37.84 -12.28 -17.84
C THR A 273 36.86 -13.34 -17.33
N ALA A 274 35.65 -13.32 -17.88
CA ALA A 274 34.62 -14.33 -17.63
C ALA A 274 34.37 -15.15 -18.91
N SER A 275 34.28 -16.47 -18.77
CA SER A 275 33.90 -17.37 -19.86
C SER A 275 32.69 -18.23 -19.44
N ILE A 276 31.77 -18.45 -20.38
CA ILE A 276 30.53 -19.22 -20.16
C ILE A 276 30.60 -20.48 -21.01
N SER A 277 30.49 -21.65 -20.38
CA SER A 277 30.28 -22.93 -21.07
C SER A 277 28.81 -23.30 -20.96
N ALA A 278 28.14 -23.53 -22.10
CA ALA A 278 26.78 -24.04 -22.16
C ALA A 278 26.78 -25.48 -22.70
N ALA A 279 26.16 -26.42 -21.97
CA ALA A 279 25.91 -27.77 -22.47
C ALA A 279 24.59 -27.79 -23.27
N ALA A 280 24.62 -28.23 -24.53
CA ALA A 280 23.43 -28.36 -25.37
C ALA A 280 22.73 -29.71 -25.11
N CYS A 281 21.40 -29.68 -24.97
CA CYS A 281 20.56 -30.86 -24.70
C CYS A 281 20.26 -31.66 -25.98
N LEU A 282 20.37 -32.99 -25.89
CA LEU A 282 20.16 -34.01 -26.93
C LEU A 282 18.71 -34.11 -27.50
N LYS A 283 17.76 -33.28 -27.07
CA LYS A 283 16.35 -33.33 -27.52
C LYS A 283 15.97 -32.37 -28.65
N CYS A 284 16.90 -31.54 -29.12
CA CYS A 284 16.66 -30.64 -30.28
C CYS A 284 17.00 -31.30 -31.64
N SER A 285 17.15 -32.61 -31.74
CA SER A 285 17.54 -33.29 -32.97
C SER A 285 16.42 -33.50 -34.00
N GLU A 286 15.17 -33.08 -33.74
CA GLU A 286 14.04 -33.36 -34.65
C GLU A 286 13.46 -32.14 -35.39
N LEU A 287 14.07 -30.95 -35.32
CA LEU A 287 13.53 -29.75 -35.98
C LEU A 287 14.48 -29.00 -36.93
N LEU A 288 15.46 -29.69 -37.54
CA LEU A 288 16.23 -29.12 -38.63
C LEU A 288 16.41 -30.11 -39.78
N PRO A 289 15.64 -30.01 -40.88
CA PRO A 289 16.18 -30.34 -42.19
C PRO A 289 16.99 -29.13 -42.69
N VAL A 290 18.29 -29.36 -42.89
CA VAL A 290 19.14 -28.63 -43.85
C VAL A 290 19.35 -27.14 -43.56
N VAL A 291 20.49 -26.78 -42.94
CA VAL A 291 21.61 -26.06 -43.60
C VAL A 291 22.87 -26.21 -42.73
N GLY A 292 23.89 -26.89 -43.27
CA GLY A 292 25.28 -26.43 -43.29
C GLY A 292 26.03 -26.19 -41.98
N ALA A 293 27.06 -27.01 -41.76
CA ALA A 293 28.15 -26.78 -40.83
C ALA A 293 28.81 -25.39 -40.98
N ALA A 294 29.47 -24.97 -39.89
CA ALA A 294 30.30 -23.77 -39.69
C ALA A 294 29.55 -22.52 -39.22
N VAL A 295 29.65 -22.21 -37.92
CA VAL A 295 30.35 -21.04 -37.37
C VAL A 295 30.33 -21.15 -35.84
N LEU A 296 31.45 -21.57 -35.27
CA LEU A 296 31.84 -21.24 -33.90
C LEU A 296 32.16 -19.73 -33.90
N ALA A 297 31.18 -18.88 -33.60
CA ALA A 297 31.42 -17.46 -33.36
C ALA A 297 31.64 -17.25 -31.86
N SER A 298 32.91 -17.12 -31.48
CA SER A 298 33.30 -16.54 -30.20
C SER A 298 32.73 -15.13 -30.09
N LEU A 299 31.77 -14.90 -29.20
CA LEU A 299 31.34 -13.56 -28.83
C LEU A 299 32.33 -12.99 -27.80
N VAL A 300 33.42 -12.40 -28.29
CA VAL A 300 34.33 -11.61 -27.45
C VAL A 300 33.72 -10.22 -27.32
N MET A 301 33.02 -9.93 -26.22
CA MET A 301 32.73 -8.54 -25.84
C MET A 301 34.01 -7.94 -25.24
N ARG A 302 34.70 -7.11 -26.02
CA ARG A 302 35.68 -6.15 -25.48
C ARG A 302 34.90 -4.95 -24.95
N PHE A 303 34.97 -4.69 -23.65
CA PHE A 303 34.68 -3.36 -23.12
C PHE A 303 35.91 -2.47 -23.39
N VAL A 304 35.69 -1.32 -24.03
CA VAL A 304 36.65 -0.21 -24.12
C VAL A 304 36.37 0.74 -22.98
#